data_AF-A0A1Y5F692-F1
#
_entry.id   AF-A0A1Y5F692-F1
#
_cell.length_a   1.000
_cell.length_b   1.000
_cell.length_c   1.000
_cell.angle_alpha   90.00
_cell.angle_beta   90.00
_cell.angle_gamma   90.00
#
_symmetry.space_group_name_H-M   'P 1'
#
loop_
_entity.id
_entity.type
_entity.pdbx_description
1 polymer ?
#
loop_
_entity_poly.entity_id
_entity_poly.type
_entity_poly.pdbx_seq_one_letter_code
_entity_poly.pdbx_strand_id
1 'polypeptide(L)'
;MESPNIDIDFLAKETLALSEALKGSHGFGQTSLFDDSFTFSRVHESVEIPPVVEEQLPDISPFPISTGLVFKIDAGVSTFCVRGIVTHDINESINEVMGGNEALSRKLKIQSRSDLSNVHYFETDSIEHAEIIAEYIVNKRFPVHEEMVCNLSDPGFSWWLESNEQGLKVFFKAQSVERDEEYLRLGPIGDRGIAALKFAKCEGLLRKVFSIAEYSSTEKSFEMCPVRSGDLNYEMFRDIFEIGQFNFDFSQLDLTLEDRRLVLFLKEIAAVRGFWISVEEILQNKP
;
A
#
# COMPACT_ATOMS: atom_id res chain seq x y z
N MET A 1 31.04 -32.87 -1.55
CA MET A 1 31.01 -31.92 -0.42
C MET A 1 29.71 -32.20 0.32
N GLU A 2 29.80 -32.81 1.50
CA GLU A 2 28.65 -33.17 2.33
C GLU A 2 28.12 -31.93 3.05
N SER A 3 26.79 -31.76 3.03
CA SER A 3 26.08 -30.67 3.69
C SER A 3 26.18 -30.81 5.22
N PRO A 4 26.32 -29.72 5.99
CA PRO A 4 26.35 -29.81 7.45
C PRO A 4 24.97 -30.24 7.96
N ASN A 5 24.95 -31.38 8.64
CA ASN A 5 23.75 -31.94 9.26
C ASN A 5 23.49 -31.17 10.57
N ILE A 6 22.47 -30.31 10.58
CA ILE A 6 22.09 -29.55 11.78
C ILE A 6 21.34 -30.50 12.71
N ASP A 7 21.91 -30.75 13.87
CA ASP A 7 21.33 -31.63 14.89
C ASP A 7 20.14 -30.94 15.58
N ILE A 8 18.93 -31.34 15.18
CA ILE A 8 17.66 -30.79 15.66
C ILE A 8 17.50 -31.00 17.17
N ASP A 9 18.12 -32.04 17.74
CA ASP A 9 18.06 -32.33 19.17
C ASP A 9 18.90 -31.33 20.00
N PHE A 10 19.91 -30.71 19.38
CA PHE A 10 20.68 -29.62 20.00
C PHE A 10 19.85 -28.34 20.10
N LEU A 11 19.14 -27.97 19.02
CA LEU A 11 18.25 -26.81 18.98
C LEU A 11 17.09 -26.92 19.97
N ALA A 12 16.54 -28.13 20.12
CA ALA A 12 15.46 -28.39 21.08
C ALA A 12 15.92 -28.21 22.54
N LYS A 13 17.15 -28.68 22.88
CA LYS A 13 17.73 -28.51 24.22
C LYS A 13 18.07 -27.06 24.54
N GLU A 14 18.57 -26.31 23.57
CA GLU A 14 18.90 -24.89 23.74
C GLU A 14 17.63 -24.04 23.97
N THR A 15 16.54 -24.35 23.26
CA THR A 15 15.23 -23.69 23.42
C THR A 15 14.61 -23.95 24.79
N LEU A 16 14.78 -25.17 25.32
CA LEU A 16 14.25 -25.56 26.63
C LEU A 16 15.03 -24.89 27.78
N ALA A 17 16.36 -24.80 27.66
CA ALA A 17 17.21 -24.09 28.61
C ALA A 17 16.91 -22.58 28.66
N LEU A 18 16.63 -21.95 27.52
CA LEU A 18 16.20 -20.55 27.45
C LEU A 18 14.83 -20.30 28.12
N SER A 19 13.90 -21.25 27.98
CA SER A 19 12.57 -21.17 28.60
C SER A 19 12.63 -21.33 30.13
N GLU A 20 13.53 -22.18 30.65
CA GLU A 20 13.76 -22.30 32.10
C GLU A 20 14.45 -21.07 32.69
N ALA A 21 15.38 -20.45 31.96
CA ALA A 21 16.02 -19.20 32.39
C ALA A 21 15.02 -18.02 32.49
N LEU A 22 13.99 -17.99 31.64
CA LEU A 22 12.96 -16.94 31.65
C LEU A 22 11.90 -17.12 32.75
N LYS A 23 11.74 -18.32 33.31
CA LYS A 23 10.83 -18.56 34.44
C LYS A 23 11.42 -18.15 35.80
N GLY A 24 12.72 -17.87 35.87
CA GLY A 24 13.42 -17.46 37.09
C GLY A 24 13.34 -15.96 37.42
N SER A 25 12.73 -15.11 36.58
CA SER A 25 12.75 -13.64 36.72
C SER A 25 11.37 -13.00 37.02
N HIS A 26 10.47 -13.72 37.70
CA HIS A 26 9.28 -13.12 38.31
C HIS A 26 9.50 -12.88 39.81
N GLY A 27 10.20 -11.79 40.09
CA GLY A 27 10.22 -11.16 41.39
C GLY A 27 10.35 -9.66 41.21
N PHE A 28 9.23 -8.94 41.07
CA PHE A 28 9.02 -7.58 41.58
C PHE A 28 7.56 -7.15 41.40
N GLY A 29 6.79 -7.17 42.51
CA GLY A 29 5.80 -6.12 42.79
C GLY A 29 4.33 -6.35 42.47
N GLN A 30 3.69 -7.40 42.99
CA GLN A 30 2.27 -7.31 43.39
C GLN A 30 2.20 -7.37 44.92
N THR A 31 1.86 -6.23 45.55
CA THR A 31 1.30 -6.22 46.91
C THR A 31 -0.12 -5.69 46.84
N SER A 32 -1.05 -6.62 47.00
CA SER A 32 -2.40 -6.42 47.48
C SER A 32 -2.41 -5.64 48.80
N LEU A 33 -3.05 -4.48 48.82
CA LEU A 33 -3.39 -3.74 50.05
C LEU A 33 -4.79 -3.13 49.89
N PHE A 34 -5.81 -3.99 49.86
CA PHE A 34 -7.19 -3.63 50.20
C PHE A 34 -7.47 -4.19 51.59
N ASP A 35 -7.21 -3.40 52.64
CA ASP A 35 -8.00 -3.36 53.88
C ASP A 35 -7.45 -2.22 54.74
N ASP A 36 -8.20 -1.13 54.87
CA ASP A 36 -8.52 -0.55 56.18
C ASP A 36 -9.39 0.71 56.03
N SER A 37 -10.48 0.70 56.77
CA SER A 37 -11.42 1.78 56.97
C SER A 37 -10.76 3.00 57.62
N PHE A 38 -10.76 4.15 56.94
CA PHE A 38 -10.59 5.45 57.59
C PHE A 38 -11.57 6.49 57.02
N THR A 39 -12.58 6.80 57.82
CA THR A 39 -13.44 7.98 57.69
C THR A 39 -12.62 9.25 57.89
N PHE A 40 -12.63 10.16 56.91
CA PHE A 40 -12.23 11.56 57.14
C PHE A 40 -13.34 12.52 56.69
N SER A 41 -13.68 13.40 57.62
CA SER A 41 -14.85 14.28 57.56
C SER A 41 -14.70 15.39 56.52
N ARG A 42 -15.81 15.59 55.83
CA ARG A 42 -16.22 16.66 54.92
C ARG A 42 -15.87 18.06 55.45
N VAL A 43 -15.16 18.86 54.64
CA VAL A 43 -15.36 20.32 54.59
C VAL A 43 -15.53 20.69 53.12
N HIS A 44 -16.74 21.15 52.79
CA HIS A 44 -17.12 21.70 51.50
C HIS A 44 -16.47 23.08 51.35
N GLU A 45 -15.67 23.27 50.30
CA GLU A 45 -15.42 24.58 49.74
C GLU A 45 -15.59 24.48 48.22
N SER A 46 -16.80 24.79 47.78
CA SER A 46 -17.17 24.83 46.36
C SER A 46 -16.58 26.09 45.75
N VAL A 47 -15.42 25.95 45.12
CA VAL A 47 -14.90 26.95 44.19
C VAL A 47 -15.62 26.75 42.86
N GLU A 48 -16.54 27.66 42.53
CA GLU A 48 -17.15 27.74 41.20
C GLU A 48 -16.06 28.15 40.19
N ILE A 49 -15.50 27.17 39.50
CA ILE A 49 -14.66 27.40 38.33
C ILE A 49 -15.64 27.70 37.17
N PRO A 50 -15.60 28.89 36.55
CA PRO A 50 -16.45 29.17 35.39
C PRO A 50 -16.11 28.15 34.27
N PRO A 51 -17.10 27.72 33.47
CA PRO A 51 -16.83 26.81 32.38
C PRO A 51 -15.86 27.49 31.42
N VAL A 52 -14.64 26.97 31.36
CA VAL A 52 -13.70 27.27 30.29
C VAL A 52 -14.36 26.71 29.04
N VAL A 53 -15.00 27.58 28.28
CA VAL A 53 -15.32 27.30 26.89
C VAL A 53 -13.96 27.18 26.21
N GLU A 54 -13.47 25.96 26.08
CA GLU A 54 -12.42 25.66 25.11
C GLU A 54 -12.99 26.04 23.74
N GLU A 55 -12.70 27.25 23.29
CA GLU A 55 -12.77 27.59 21.89
C GLU A 55 -11.87 26.57 21.18
N GLN A 56 -12.49 25.52 20.64
CA GLN A 56 -11.86 24.63 19.70
C GLN A 56 -11.42 25.49 18.52
N LEU A 57 -10.16 25.93 18.57
CA LEU A 57 -9.46 26.43 17.40
C LEU A 57 -9.70 25.39 16.29
N PRO A 58 -10.07 25.82 15.06
CA PRO A 58 -10.13 24.88 13.96
C PRO A 58 -8.79 24.15 13.92
N ASP A 59 -8.84 22.84 13.88
CA ASP A 59 -7.66 21.98 13.81
C ASP A 59 -7.00 22.23 12.44
N ILE A 60 -6.17 23.27 12.35
CA ILE A 60 -5.35 23.57 11.17
C ILE A 60 -4.15 22.64 11.21
N SER A 61 -4.40 21.34 11.30
CA SER A 61 -3.37 20.36 11.10
C SER A 61 -3.07 20.29 9.59
N PRO A 62 -1.79 20.31 9.18
CA PRO A 62 -1.40 20.43 7.77
C PRO A 62 -1.68 19.17 6.93
N PHE A 63 -2.22 18.12 7.55
CA PHE A 63 -2.46 16.83 6.93
C PHE A 63 -3.96 16.58 6.70
N PRO A 64 -4.34 15.80 5.68
CA PRO A 64 -5.75 15.52 5.41
C PRO A 64 -6.35 14.60 6.49
N ILE A 65 -7.61 14.85 6.84
CA ILE A 65 -8.45 13.95 7.67
C ILE A 65 -9.14 12.98 6.71
N SER A 66 -8.36 12.09 6.12
CA SER A 66 -8.82 11.10 5.15
C SER A 66 -8.15 9.75 5.39
N THR A 67 -8.74 8.72 4.79
CA THR A 67 -8.20 7.36 4.82
C THR A 67 -7.05 7.21 3.83
N GLY A 68 -6.09 6.34 4.15
CA GLY A 68 -4.98 6.07 3.25
C GLY A 68 -3.81 5.36 3.90
N LEU A 69 -2.60 5.72 3.46
CA LEU A 69 -1.34 5.20 3.98
C LEU A 69 -0.47 6.30 4.53
N VAL A 70 0.19 6.03 5.65
CA VAL A 70 1.38 6.76 6.12
C VAL A 70 2.58 5.86 5.87
N PHE A 71 3.59 6.36 5.13
CA PHE A 71 4.67 5.51 4.65
C PHE A 71 6.04 6.19 4.64
N LYS A 72 7.09 5.38 4.59
CA LYS A 72 8.49 5.77 4.43
C LYS A 72 9.15 4.86 3.41
N ILE A 73 10.01 5.42 2.57
CA ILE A 73 10.84 4.65 1.62
C ILE A 73 12.24 4.48 2.19
N ASP A 74 12.59 3.24 2.49
CA ASP A 74 13.93 2.80 2.91
C ASP A 74 14.71 2.35 1.66
N ALA A 75 15.55 3.24 1.13
CA ALA A 75 16.31 3.02 -0.09
C ALA A 75 17.77 2.69 0.23
N GLY A 76 18.25 1.56 -0.27
CA GLY A 76 19.68 1.23 -0.33
C GLY A 76 20.25 1.47 -1.73
N VAL A 77 21.47 1.00 -1.97
CA VAL A 77 22.21 1.25 -3.22
C VAL A 77 21.53 0.62 -4.45
N SER A 78 20.98 -0.60 -4.32
CA SER A 78 20.43 -1.36 -5.44
C SER A 78 18.95 -1.73 -5.27
N THR A 79 18.41 -1.60 -4.06
CA THR A 79 17.04 -1.98 -3.74
C THR A 79 16.43 -1.01 -2.75
N PHE A 80 15.11 -0.86 -2.79
CA PHE A 80 14.34 -0.10 -1.80
C PHE A 80 13.20 -0.94 -1.23
N CYS A 81 12.64 -0.48 -0.12
CA CYS A 81 11.49 -1.07 0.54
C CYS A 81 10.54 0.03 1.01
N VAL A 82 9.26 -0.14 0.71
CA VAL A 82 8.21 0.75 1.24
C VAL A 82 7.76 0.22 2.59
N ARG A 83 7.87 1.03 3.64
CA ARG A 83 7.30 0.75 4.97
C ARG A 83 6.05 1.59 5.11
N GLY A 84 4.93 0.98 5.51
CA GLY A 84 3.63 1.67 5.50
C GLY A 84 2.74 1.24 6.67
N ILE A 85 1.84 2.14 7.03
CA ILE A 85 0.74 1.95 7.97
C ILE A 85 -0.54 2.31 7.24
N VAL A 86 -1.49 1.37 7.20
CA VAL A 86 -2.85 1.62 6.74
C VAL A 86 -3.60 2.34 7.85
N THR A 87 -4.32 3.41 7.52
CA THR A 87 -5.04 4.24 8.51
C THR A 87 -6.36 4.76 7.96
N HIS A 88 -7.35 4.89 8.85
CA HIS A 88 -8.61 5.59 8.57
C HIS A 88 -8.45 7.12 8.61
N ASP A 89 -7.44 7.61 9.32
CA ASP A 89 -7.13 9.03 9.50
C ASP A 89 -5.61 9.25 9.38
N ILE A 90 -5.21 9.85 8.26
CA ILE A 90 -3.81 10.19 7.98
C ILE A 90 -3.28 11.21 8.99
N ASN A 91 -4.11 12.19 9.37
CA ASN A 91 -3.75 13.25 10.29
C ASN A 91 -3.37 12.69 11.66
N GLU A 92 -4.25 11.88 12.22
CA GLU A 92 -4.05 11.21 13.51
C GLU A 92 -2.79 10.35 13.48
N SER A 93 -2.65 9.50 12.45
CA SER A 93 -1.51 8.59 12.34
C SER A 93 -0.16 9.32 12.20
N ILE A 94 -0.10 10.42 11.45
CA ILE A 94 1.12 11.22 11.37
C ILE A 94 1.43 11.85 12.72
N ASN A 95 0.43 12.45 13.37
CA ASN A 95 0.62 13.07 14.69
C ASN A 95 1.08 12.06 15.74
N GLU A 96 0.57 10.83 15.73
CA GLU A 96 1.04 9.76 16.60
C GLU A 96 2.49 9.36 16.31
N VAL A 97 2.87 9.24 15.03
CA VAL A 97 4.26 8.94 14.62
C VAL A 97 5.19 10.06 15.08
N MET A 98 4.82 11.32 14.86
CA MET A 98 5.59 12.50 15.27
C MET A 98 5.65 12.67 16.79
N GLY A 99 4.57 12.28 17.48
CA GLY A 99 4.47 12.23 18.95
C GLY A 99 5.30 11.13 19.59
N GLY A 100 5.93 10.25 18.80
CA GLY A 100 6.84 9.21 19.28
C GLY A 100 6.16 7.90 19.66
N ASN A 101 4.99 7.58 19.09
CA ASN A 101 4.36 6.27 19.26
C ASN A 101 5.33 5.15 18.83
N GLU A 102 5.83 4.37 19.79
CA GLU A 102 6.84 3.34 19.55
C GLU A 102 6.34 2.20 18.64
N ALA A 103 5.04 1.90 18.66
CA ALA A 103 4.47 0.85 17.82
C ALA A 103 4.48 1.24 16.35
N LEU A 104 4.01 2.46 16.04
CA LEU A 104 4.01 2.99 14.67
C LEU A 104 5.44 3.27 14.17
N SER A 105 6.29 3.82 15.03
CA SER A 105 7.70 4.07 14.72
C SER A 105 8.45 2.78 14.34
N ARG A 106 8.16 1.66 15.04
CA ARG A 106 8.70 0.33 14.68
C ARG A 106 8.21 -0.17 13.33
N LYS A 107 6.93 0.00 13.01
CA LYS A 107 6.37 -0.39 11.70
C LYS A 107 7.04 0.37 10.55
N LEU A 108 7.30 1.66 10.74
CA LEU A 108 7.98 2.52 9.75
C LEU A 108 9.51 2.43 9.78
N LYS A 109 10.11 1.69 10.73
CA LYS A 109 11.57 1.65 10.98
C LYS A 109 12.19 3.04 11.14
N ILE A 110 11.55 3.87 11.95
CA ILE A 110 12.08 5.18 12.35
C ILE A 110 13.10 4.95 13.47
N GLN A 111 14.35 5.36 13.27
CA GLN A 111 15.43 5.22 14.25
C GLN A 111 15.82 6.56 14.88
N SER A 112 15.62 7.64 14.14
CA SER A 112 16.06 8.99 14.49
C SER A 112 14.99 10.02 14.16
N ARG A 113 15.06 11.20 14.79
CA ARG A 113 14.16 12.32 14.42
C ARG A 113 14.35 12.78 12.98
N SER A 114 15.54 12.63 12.41
CA SER A 114 15.79 12.90 10.98
C SER A 114 15.03 11.95 10.05
N ASP A 115 14.64 10.76 10.50
CA ASP A 115 13.81 9.87 9.68
C ASP A 115 12.37 10.38 9.52
N LEU A 116 11.90 11.22 10.45
CA LEU A 116 10.54 11.75 10.44
C LEU A 116 10.30 12.67 9.23
N SER A 117 11.34 13.35 8.72
CA SER A 117 11.21 14.17 7.51
C SER A 117 11.00 13.35 6.23
N ASN A 118 11.21 12.02 6.29
CA ASN A 118 11.01 11.09 5.19
C ASN A 118 9.71 10.28 5.35
N VAL A 119 8.80 10.74 6.23
CA VAL A 119 7.45 10.19 6.35
C VAL A 119 6.55 10.95 5.37
N HIS A 120 5.87 10.18 4.54
CA HIS A 120 4.95 10.63 3.50
C HIS A 120 3.56 10.05 3.78
N TYR A 121 2.57 10.55 3.05
CA TYR A 121 1.22 10.00 3.06
C TYR A 121 0.69 9.83 1.64
N PHE A 122 -0.31 8.97 1.50
CA PHE A 122 -1.05 8.76 0.28
C PHE A 122 -2.52 8.55 0.61
N GLU A 123 -3.39 9.40 0.06
CA GLU A 123 -4.84 9.32 0.29
C GLU A 123 -5.47 8.23 -0.58
N THR A 124 -6.49 7.56 -0.04
CA THR A 124 -7.29 6.58 -0.79
C THR A 124 -8.77 6.82 -0.57
N ASP A 125 -9.58 6.50 -1.58
CA ASP A 125 -11.05 6.63 -1.49
C ASP A 125 -11.67 5.77 -0.37
N SER A 126 -10.99 4.68 0.01
CA SER A 126 -11.48 3.70 0.97
C SER A 126 -10.32 3.02 1.70
N ILE A 127 -10.62 2.39 2.84
CA ILE A 127 -9.61 1.66 3.61
C ILE A 127 -9.17 0.39 2.87
N GLU A 128 -10.09 -0.22 2.14
CA GLU A 128 -9.85 -1.43 1.35
C GLU A 128 -8.79 -1.17 0.27
N HIS A 129 -8.82 0.01 -0.38
CA HIS A 129 -7.77 0.40 -1.32
C HIS A 129 -6.40 0.51 -0.64
N ALA A 130 -6.34 1.08 0.57
CA ALA A 130 -5.09 1.19 1.33
C ALA A 130 -4.55 -0.18 1.76
N GLU A 131 -5.43 -1.11 2.15
CA GLU A 131 -5.07 -2.50 2.48
C GLU A 131 -4.49 -3.23 1.27
N ILE A 132 -5.10 -3.06 0.10
CA ILE A 132 -4.64 -3.67 -1.16
C ILE A 132 -3.27 -3.12 -1.57
N ILE A 133 -3.06 -1.80 -1.47
CA ILE A 133 -1.74 -1.20 -1.67
C ILE A 133 -0.71 -1.82 -0.70
N ALA A 134 -1.09 -1.97 0.57
CA ALA A 134 -0.22 -2.56 1.57
C ALA A 134 0.13 -4.03 1.26
N GLU A 135 -0.83 -4.82 0.78
CA GLU A 135 -0.60 -6.20 0.37
C GLU A 135 0.35 -6.29 -0.84
N TYR A 136 0.18 -5.41 -1.83
CA TYR A 136 0.99 -5.46 -3.05
C TYR A 136 2.39 -4.86 -2.89
N ILE A 137 2.55 -3.81 -2.08
CA ILE A 137 3.77 -2.99 -2.09
C ILE A 137 4.46 -2.92 -0.73
N VAL A 138 3.71 -2.77 0.36
CA VAL A 138 4.31 -2.51 1.67
C VAL A 138 5.09 -3.73 2.19
N ASN A 139 6.23 -3.47 2.83
CA ASN A 139 7.17 -4.44 3.37
C ASN A 139 7.82 -5.37 2.33
N LYS A 140 7.64 -5.11 1.03
CA LYS A 140 8.34 -5.81 -0.05
C LYS A 140 9.60 -5.06 -0.48
N ARG A 141 10.54 -5.81 -1.07
CA ARG A 141 11.81 -5.27 -1.58
C ARG A 141 11.74 -5.21 -3.09
N PHE A 142 12.11 -4.06 -3.64
CA PHE A 142 12.14 -3.81 -5.08
C PHE A 142 13.54 -3.36 -5.50
N PRO A 143 14.07 -3.80 -6.65
CA PRO A 143 15.26 -3.21 -7.24
C PRO A 143 15.00 -1.76 -7.66
N VAL A 144 16.03 -0.91 -7.54
CA VAL A 144 16.00 0.47 -8.06
C VAL A 144 16.04 0.46 -9.59
N HIS A 145 16.86 -0.44 -10.15
CA HIS A 145 17.05 -0.65 -11.59
C HIS A 145 16.59 -2.05 -12.00
N GLU A 146 15.28 -2.26 -12.15
CA GLU A 146 14.71 -3.55 -12.56
C GLU A 146 15.16 -3.96 -13.97
N GLU A 147 15.41 -2.98 -14.83
CA GLU A 147 15.92 -3.14 -16.19
C GLU A 147 17.29 -3.80 -16.26
N MET A 148 18.15 -3.52 -15.28
CA MET A 148 19.51 -4.06 -15.21
C MET A 148 19.54 -5.49 -14.66
N VAL A 149 18.49 -5.91 -13.93
CA VAL A 149 18.35 -7.26 -13.36
C VAL A 149 17.64 -8.14 -14.37
N CYS A 150 18.27 -8.40 -15.52
CA CYS A 150 17.70 -9.24 -16.57
C CYS A 150 18.27 -10.65 -16.50
N ASN A 151 17.55 -11.57 -15.85
CA ASN A 151 17.71 -13.01 -16.09
C ASN A 151 16.42 -13.51 -16.75
N LEU A 152 16.50 -14.26 -17.86
CA LEU A 152 15.36 -14.91 -18.52
C LEU A 152 14.50 -15.77 -17.56
N SER A 153 15.06 -16.13 -16.40
CA SER A 153 14.42 -16.90 -15.34
C SER A 153 13.60 -16.06 -14.35
N ASP A 154 13.84 -14.75 -14.27
CA ASP A 154 13.17 -13.81 -13.37
C ASP A 154 12.74 -12.55 -14.14
N PRO A 155 11.53 -12.54 -14.72
CA PRO A 155 11.08 -11.49 -15.65
C PRO A 155 10.71 -10.16 -14.96
N GLY A 156 11.05 -9.99 -13.68
CA GLY A 156 10.70 -8.82 -12.89
C GLY A 156 9.31 -8.90 -12.28
N PHE A 157 8.97 -7.86 -11.51
CA PHE A 157 7.69 -7.68 -10.83
C PHE A 157 6.81 -6.65 -11.55
N SER A 158 7.38 -5.80 -12.38
CA SER A 158 6.64 -4.74 -13.06
C SER A 158 5.83 -5.26 -14.23
N TRP A 159 4.67 -4.65 -14.40
CA TRP A 159 3.96 -4.66 -15.67
C TRP A 159 4.49 -3.54 -16.57
N TRP A 160 4.24 -3.65 -17.87
CA TRP A 160 4.75 -2.74 -18.89
C TRP A 160 3.62 -2.34 -19.83
N LEU A 161 3.55 -1.06 -20.17
CA LEU A 161 2.53 -0.49 -21.05
C LEU A 161 3.15 -0.02 -22.35
N GLU A 162 2.62 -0.55 -23.46
CA GLU A 162 2.71 0.05 -24.78
C GLU A 162 1.42 0.86 -25.00
N SER A 163 1.55 2.16 -25.23
CA SER A 163 0.40 3.06 -25.41
C SER A 163 0.63 3.92 -26.64
N ASN A 164 -0.32 3.89 -27.58
CA ASN A 164 -0.27 4.69 -28.80
C ASN A 164 -1.68 5.14 -29.21
N GLU A 165 -1.77 5.90 -30.31
CA GLU A 165 -3.06 6.40 -30.81
C GLU A 165 -4.03 5.30 -31.27
N GLN A 166 -3.51 4.11 -31.60
CA GLN A 166 -4.29 2.99 -32.14
C GLN A 166 -4.80 2.05 -31.06
N GLY A 167 -4.19 2.05 -29.88
CA GLY A 167 -4.57 1.17 -28.79
C GLY A 167 -3.56 1.17 -27.66
N LEU A 168 -3.82 0.31 -26.69
CA LEU A 168 -2.93 0.03 -25.59
C LEU A 168 -2.70 -1.46 -25.43
N LYS A 169 -1.53 -1.80 -24.93
CA LYS A 169 -1.15 -3.17 -24.59
C LYS A 169 -0.38 -3.20 -23.28
N VAL A 170 -0.91 -3.95 -22.33
CA VAL A 170 -0.31 -4.16 -21.01
C VAL A 170 0.29 -5.54 -20.97
N PHE A 171 1.60 -5.61 -20.79
CA PHE A 171 2.33 -6.85 -20.57
C PHE A 171 2.51 -7.08 -19.07
N PHE A 172 2.12 -8.26 -18.59
CA PHE A 172 2.24 -8.61 -17.16
C PHE A 172 3.68 -9.01 -16.74
N LYS A 173 4.61 -9.00 -17.70
CA LYS A 173 6.02 -9.34 -17.57
C LYS A 173 6.84 -8.61 -18.63
N ALA A 174 8.13 -8.43 -18.38
CA ALA A 174 9.06 -7.92 -19.38
C ALA A 174 9.07 -8.77 -20.67
N GLN A 175 9.06 -8.11 -21.83
CA GLN A 175 9.01 -8.76 -23.16
C GLN A 175 10.28 -8.57 -24.01
N SER A 176 11.13 -7.58 -23.71
CA SER A 176 12.32 -7.27 -24.53
C SER A 176 13.52 -6.84 -23.68
N VAL A 177 14.68 -6.76 -24.34
CA VAL A 177 15.96 -6.31 -23.77
C VAL A 177 16.03 -4.78 -23.69
N GLU A 178 15.37 -4.07 -24.61
CA GLU A 178 15.32 -2.59 -24.71
C GLU A 178 14.00 -2.01 -24.16
N ARG A 179 13.38 -2.74 -23.22
CA ARG A 179 12.02 -2.47 -22.73
C ARG A 179 11.80 -1.09 -22.11
N ASP A 180 12.85 -0.51 -21.54
CA ASP A 180 12.79 0.80 -20.89
C ASP A 180 12.69 1.96 -21.89
N GLU A 181 13.10 1.74 -23.14
CA GLU A 181 12.97 2.72 -24.22
C GLU A 181 11.62 2.59 -24.93
N GLU A 182 11.07 1.38 -24.99
CA GLU A 182 9.85 1.04 -25.74
C GLU A 182 8.57 1.14 -24.92
N TYR A 183 8.62 0.89 -23.61
CA TYR A 183 7.44 0.72 -22.77
C TYR A 183 7.48 1.56 -21.51
N LEU A 184 6.31 2.02 -21.07
CA LEU A 184 6.15 2.62 -19.75
C LEU A 184 6.12 1.51 -18.68
N ARG A 185 7.04 1.59 -17.71
CA ARG A 185 7.03 0.72 -16.54
C ARG A 185 5.88 1.10 -15.61
N LEU A 186 5.01 0.14 -15.31
CA LEU A 186 3.82 0.37 -14.48
C LEU A 186 4.04 0.06 -13.00
N GLY A 187 4.99 -0.82 -12.67
CA GLY A 187 5.20 -1.34 -11.32
C GLY A 187 4.37 -2.60 -11.01
N PRO A 188 4.38 -3.07 -9.75
CA PRO A 188 3.67 -4.27 -9.29
C PRO A 188 2.19 -3.97 -9.02
N ILE A 189 1.46 -3.57 -10.07
CA ILE A 189 0.09 -3.07 -9.92
C ILE A 189 -0.98 -4.16 -9.75
N GLY A 190 -0.59 -5.43 -9.78
CA GLY A 190 -1.48 -6.55 -9.49
C GLY A 190 -0.85 -7.93 -9.71
N ASP A 191 -1.55 -8.97 -9.24
CA ASP A 191 -1.18 -10.36 -9.56
C ASP A 191 -1.52 -10.69 -11.02
N ARG A 192 -0.53 -11.18 -11.76
CA ARG A 192 -0.66 -11.49 -13.20
C ARG A 192 -1.73 -12.55 -13.50
N GLY A 193 -1.89 -13.55 -12.64
CA GLY A 193 -2.82 -14.66 -12.86
C GLY A 193 -4.26 -14.21 -12.63
N ILE A 194 -4.48 -13.47 -11.56
CA ILE A 194 -5.77 -12.83 -11.26
C ILE A 194 -6.10 -11.82 -12.36
N ALA A 195 -5.15 -10.98 -12.74
CA ALA A 195 -5.34 -9.94 -13.76
C ALA A 195 -5.72 -10.53 -15.12
N ALA A 196 -5.00 -11.53 -15.62
CA ALA A 196 -5.31 -12.19 -16.88
C ALA A 196 -6.76 -12.73 -16.91
N LEU A 197 -7.20 -13.36 -15.81
CA LEU A 197 -8.55 -13.89 -15.69
C LEU A 197 -9.61 -12.77 -15.63
N LYS A 198 -9.32 -11.68 -14.91
CA LYS A 198 -10.24 -10.55 -14.75
C LYS A 198 -10.36 -9.75 -16.04
N PHE A 199 -9.26 -9.44 -16.71
CA PHE A 199 -9.27 -8.78 -18.02
C PHE A 199 -9.95 -9.64 -19.09
N ALA A 200 -9.81 -10.96 -19.08
CA ALA A 200 -10.59 -11.81 -20.01
C ALA A 200 -12.11 -11.64 -19.84
N LYS A 201 -12.57 -11.25 -18.65
CA LYS A 201 -13.99 -10.99 -18.34
C LYS A 201 -14.40 -9.53 -18.53
N CYS A 202 -13.45 -8.60 -18.51
CA CYS A 202 -13.71 -7.16 -18.65
C CYS A 202 -14.25 -6.77 -20.03
N GLU A 203 -14.05 -7.58 -21.08
CA GLU A 203 -14.47 -7.23 -22.44
C GLU A 203 -15.95 -6.81 -22.50
N GLY A 204 -16.83 -7.63 -21.92
CA GLY A 204 -18.27 -7.37 -21.95
C GLY A 204 -18.67 -6.12 -21.16
N LEU A 205 -17.94 -5.79 -20.09
CA LEU A 205 -18.14 -4.56 -19.32
C LEU A 205 -17.68 -3.34 -20.14
N LEU A 206 -16.47 -3.37 -20.69
CA LEU A 206 -15.86 -2.24 -21.39
C LEU A 206 -16.61 -1.91 -22.69
N ARG A 207 -17.11 -2.93 -23.41
CA ARG A 207 -17.97 -2.73 -24.59
C ARG A 207 -19.30 -2.02 -24.29
N LYS A 208 -19.74 -1.96 -23.02
CA LYS A 208 -20.92 -1.17 -22.62
C LYS A 208 -20.60 0.33 -22.51
N VAL A 209 -19.33 0.69 -22.36
CA VAL A 209 -18.88 2.05 -22.05
C VAL A 209 -18.32 2.76 -23.28
N PHE A 210 -17.57 2.05 -24.12
CA PHE A 210 -17.03 2.57 -25.37
C PHE A 210 -16.90 1.50 -26.45
N SER A 211 -16.71 1.96 -27.69
CA SER A 211 -16.60 1.07 -28.85
C SER A 211 -15.19 0.51 -28.99
N ILE A 212 -15.06 -0.81 -28.94
CA ILE A 212 -13.79 -1.54 -29.03
C ILE A 212 -13.69 -2.23 -30.39
N ALA A 213 -12.65 -1.90 -31.16
CA ALA A 213 -12.34 -2.55 -32.43
C ALA A 213 -11.72 -3.93 -32.20
N GLU A 214 -10.70 -3.99 -31.35
CA GLU A 214 -9.98 -5.22 -31.02
C GLU A 214 -9.81 -5.35 -29.51
N TYR A 215 -9.99 -6.58 -29.01
CA TYR A 215 -9.82 -6.92 -27.61
C TYR A 215 -9.13 -8.28 -27.52
N SER A 216 -8.06 -8.36 -26.75
CA SER A 216 -7.36 -9.62 -26.51
C SER A 216 -6.85 -9.66 -25.09
N SER A 217 -7.11 -10.76 -24.39
CA SER A 217 -6.56 -11.00 -23.06
C SER A 217 -6.00 -12.41 -23.00
N THR A 218 -4.73 -12.52 -22.63
CA THR A 218 -4.00 -13.78 -22.49
C THR A 218 -3.38 -13.86 -21.10
N GLU A 219 -2.74 -14.98 -20.78
CA GLU A 219 -1.98 -15.12 -19.53
C GLU A 219 -0.76 -14.18 -19.43
N LYS A 220 -0.32 -13.61 -20.55
CA LYS A 220 0.91 -12.79 -20.63
C LYS A 220 0.63 -11.30 -20.78
N SER A 221 -0.49 -10.95 -21.41
CA SER A 221 -0.81 -9.59 -21.76
C SER A 221 -2.29 -9.38 -21.97
N PHE A 222 -2.68 -8.12 -21.88
CA PHE A 222 -3.98 -7.59 -22.24
C PHE A 222 -3.78 -6.50 -23.31
N GLU A 223 -4.64 -6.46 -24.31
CA GLU A 223 -4.56 -5.54 -25.46
C GLU A 223 -5.96 -5.07 -25.85
N MET A 224 -6.06 -3.79 -26.19
CA MET A 224 -7.32 -3.16 -26.56
C MET A 224 -7.12 -2.00 -27.52
N CYS A 225 -7.91 -1.99 -28.59
CA CYS A 225 -7.92 -0.93 -29.60
C CYS A 225 -9.32 -0.31 -29.68
N PRO A 226 -9.49 1.01 -29.47
CA PRO A 226 -10.79 1.67 -29.64
C PRO A 226 -11.14 1.80 -31.12
N VAL A 227 -12.44 1.89 -31.44
CA VAL A 227 -12.88 2.18 -32.83
C VAL A 227 -12.55 3.61 -33.23
N ARG A 228 -12.56 4.54 -32.28
CA ARG A 228 -12.27 5.97 -32.48
C ARG A 228 -11.15 6.38 -31.55
N SER A 229 -10.09 6.94 -32.10
CA SER A 229 -9.08 7.63 -31.30
C SER A 229 -9.71 8.85 -30.61
N GLY A 230 -9.33 9.10 -29.35
CA GLY A 230 -9.85 10.20 -28.54
C GLY A 230 -11.27 10.01 -27.98
N ASP A 231 -11.80 8.78 -27.94
CA ASP A 231 -13.01 8.48 -27.16
C ASP A 231 -12.74 8.70 -25.67
N LEU A 232 -13.49 9.60 -25.03
CA LEU A 232 -13.25 10.00 -23.63
C LEU A 232 -13.25 8.82 -22.66
N ASN A 233 -14.13 7.83 -22.86
CA ASN A 233 -14.19 6.67 -21.98
C ASN A 233 -13.01 5.72 -22.20
N TYR A 234 -12.49 5.64 -23.43
CA TYR A 234 -11.23 4.94 -23.68
C TYR A 234 -10.05 5.65 -23.01
N GLU A 235 -9.98 6.98 -23.10
CA GLU A 235 -8.95 7.78 -22.43
C GLU A 235 -9.00 7.57 -20.90
N MET A 236 -10.19 7.60 -20.31
CA MET A 236 -10.39 7.27 -18.88
C MET A 236 -9.94 5.85 -18.51
N PHE A 237 -10.05 4.89 -19.43
CA PHE A 237 -9.53 3.54 -19.20
C PHE A 237 -8.01 3.52 -19.24
N ARG A 238 -7.42 4.28 -20.15
CA ARG A 238 -5.97 4.42 -20.28
C ARG A 238 -5.35 5.09 -19.04
N ASP A 239 -6.04 6.06 -18.48
CA ASP A 239 -5.64 6.79 -17.27
C ASP A 239 -5.42 5.87 -16.05
N ILE A 240 -6.10 4.72 -15.98
CA ILE A 240 -5.89 3.71 -14.92
C ILE A 240 -4.42 3.28 -14.88
N PHE A 241 -3.78 3.14 -16.05
CA PHE A 241 -2.41 2.67 -16.17
C PHE A 241 -1.41 3.82 -16.23
N GLU A 242 -1.71 4.87 -17.00
CA GLU A 242 -0.77 5.97 -17.20
C GLU A 242 -0.60 6.82 -15.94
N ILE A 243 -1.71 7.18 -15.29
CA ILE A 243 -1.73 8.12 -14.15
C ILE A 243 -2.34 7.55 -12.86
N GLY A 244 -2.83 6.31 -12.88
CA GLY A 244 -3.39 5.66 -11.70
C GLY A 244 -4.75 6.21 -11.26
N GLN A 245 -5.58 6.67 -12.20
CA GLN A 245 -6.89 7.24 -11.89
C GLN A 245 -8.03 6.41 -12.46
N PHE A 246 -9.10 6.26 -11.67
CA PHE A 246 -10.34 5.60 -12.10
C PHE A 246 -11.46 6.63 -12.21
N ASN A 247 -11.70 7.13 -13.43
CA ASN A 247 -12.63 8.23 -13.68
C ASN A 247 -13.98 7.79 -14.28
N PHE A 248 -14.31 6.50 -14.20
CA PHE A 248 -15.60 6.00 -14.69
C PHE A 248 -16.72 6.24 -13.70
N ASP A 249 -17.80 6.84 -14.20
CA ASP A 249 -19.08 6.89 -13.50
C ASP A 249 -19.98 5.72 -13.92
N PHE A 250 -19.78 4.58 -13.26
CA PHE A 250 -20.69 3.45 -13.41
C PHE A 250 -21.87 3.57 -12.45
N SER A 251 -23.07 3.71 -13.00
CA SER A 251 -24.32 3.55 -12.23
C SER A 251 -24.39 2.15 -11.63
N GLN A 252 -24.35 2.04 -10.29
CA GLN A 252 -24.38 0.74 -9.62
C GLN A 252 -25.67 -0.05 -9.90
N LEU A 253 -26.77 0.64 -10.22
CA LEU A 253 -28.05 0.01 -10.52
C LEU A 253 -28.04 -0.77 -11.83
N ASP A 254 -27.18 -0.38 -12.78
CA ASP A 254 -27.12 -0.96 -14.12
C ASP A 254 -26.07 -2.08 -14.23
N LEU A 255 -25.28 -2.29 -13.18
CA LEU A 255 -24.23 -3.30 -13.14
C LEU A 255 -24.73 -4.61 -12.50
N THR A 256 -24.45 -5.72 -13.19
CA THR A 256 -24.57 -7.06 -12.59
C THR A 256 -23.56 -7.22 -11.44
N LEU A 257 -23.76 -8.22 -10.59
CA LEU A 257 -22.79 -8.52 -9.52
C LEU A 257 -21.38 -8.79 -10.06
N GLU A 258 -21.27 -9.44 -11.22
CA GLU A 258 -19.97 -9.68 -11.86
C GLU A 258 -19.35 -8.38 -12.37
N ASP A 259 -20.12 -7.52 -13.04
CA ASP A 259 -19.65 -6.21 -13.49
C ASP A 259 -19.13 -5.36 -12.31
N ARG A 260 -19.85 -5.34 -11.19
CA ARG A 260 -19.42 -4.61 -9.98
C ARG A 260 -18.07 -5.10 -9.46
N ARG A 261 -17.83 -6.42 -9.50
CA ARG A 261 -16.53 -7.00 -9.09
C ARG A 261 -15.40 -6.65 -10.06
N LEU A 262 -15.70 -6.48 -11.34
CA LEU A 262 -14.70 -6.05 -12.33
C LEU A 262 -14.40 -4.55 -12.18
N VAL A 263 -15.41 -3.73 -11.88
CA VAL A 263 -15.21 -2.32 -11.54
C VAL A 263 -14.32 -2.16 -10.30
N LEU A 264 -14.57 -2.93 -9.24
CA LEU A 264 -13.70 -2.94 -8.06
C LEU A 264 -12.26 -3.30 -8.43
N PHE A 265 -12.06 -4.38 -9.20
CA PHE A 265 -10.74 -4.76 -9.70
C PHE A 265 -10.02 -3.64 -10.46
N LEU A 266 -10.72 -2.89 -11.32
CA LEU A 266 -10.13 -1.76 -12.04
C LEU A 266 -9.77 -0.59 -11.10
N LYS A 267 -10.59 -0.32 -10.09
CA LYS A 267 -10.30 0.67 -9.04
C LYS A 267 -9.07 0.28 -8.22
N GLU A 268 -8.95 -0.99 -7.87
CA GLU A 268 -7.79 -1.54 -7.15
C GLU A 268 -6.51 -1.34 -7.96
N ILE A 269 -6.52 -1.68 -9.25
CA ILE A 269 -5.37 -1.45 -10.14
C ILE A 269 -5.01 0.05 -10.18
N ALA A 270 -5.99 0.93 -10.36
CA ALA A 270 -5.76 2.37 -10.39
C ALA A 270 -5.12 2.87 -9.08
N ALA A 271 -5.67 2.46 -7.94
CA ALA A 271 -5.15 2.85 -6.62
C ALA A 271 -3.70 2.39 -6.40
N VAL A 272 -3.38 1.14 -6.74
CA VAL A 272 -2.02 0.60 -6.63
C VAL A 272 -1.07 1.32 -7.59
N ARG A 273 -1.51 1.60 -8.82
CA ARG A 273 -0.71 2.37 -9.80
C ARG A 273 -0.44 3.79 -9.33
N GLY A 274 -1.47 4.49 -8.84
CA GLY A 274 -1.34 5.85 -8.33
C GLY A 274 -0.33 5.94 -7.19
N PHE A 275 -0.40 5.00 -6.24
CA PHE A 275 0.58 4.92 -5.16
C PHE A 275 2.00 4.62 -5.68
N TRP A 276 2.13 3.71 -6.64
CA TRP A 276 3.43 3.39 -7.23
C TRP A 276 4.07 4.59 -7.93
N ILE A 277 3.30 5.40 -8.66
CA ILE A 277 3.77 6.65 -9.26
C ILE A 277 4.33 7.58 -8.17
N SER A 278 3.60 7.77 -7.06
CA SER A 278 4.09 8.59 -5.94
C SER A 278 5.40 8.03 -5.34
N VAL A 279 5.55 6.71 -5.26
CA VAL A 279 6.80 6.08 -4.82
C VAL A 279 7.95 6.37 -5.80
N GLU A 280 7.71 6.26 -7.11
CA GLU A 280 8.71 6.56 -8.14
C GLU A 280 9.12 8.03 -8.14
N GLU A 281 8.17 8.96 -7.99
CA GLU A 281 8.44 10.39 -7.88
C GLU A 281 9.31 10.73 -6.66
N ILE A 282 9.04 10.12 -5.50
CA ILE A 282 9.86 10.34 -4.29
C ILE A 282 11.27 9.78 -4.49
N LEU A 283 11.41 8.63 -5.16
CA LEU A 283 12.72 8.04 -5.45
C LEU A 283 13.54 8.89 -6.43
N GLN A 284 12.91 9.48 -7.44
CA GLN A 284 13.56 10.36 -8.43
C GLN A 284 13.94 11.73 -7.84
N ASN A 285 13.14 12.25 -6.89
CA ASN A 285 13.37 13.55 -6.26
C ASN A 285 14.31 13.51 -5.05
N LYS A 286 14.86 12.34 -4.69
CA LYS A 286 15.91 12.26 -3.65
C LYS A 286 17.26 12.69 -4.25
N PRO A 287 17.91 13.72 -3.68
CA PRO A 287 19.22 14.19 -4.15
C PRO A 287 20.34 13.18 -3.91
#